data_AF-A0A8T4JEM2-F1
#
_entry.id   AF-A0A8T4JEM2-F1
#
_cell.length_a   1.000
_cell.length_b   1.000
_cell.length_c   1.000
_cell.angle_alpha   90.00
_cell.angle_beta   90.00
_cell.angle_gamma   90.00
#
_symmetry.space_group_name_H-M   'P 1'
#
loop_
_entity.id
_entity.type
_entity.pdbx_description
1 polymer ?
#
loop_
_entity_poly.entity_id
_entity_poly.type
_entity_poly.pdbx_seq_one_letter_code
_entity_poly.pdbx_strand_id
1 'polypeptide(L)'
;MMGDMTKKIKKVEGFLVATTQEENNLRTKVVFHPVSGGVRELFTLNTEEIKTDESPVLAATGIGRRLLEWDLLKEVDSDALVVWDGSFTAQTVPEAQALQEIKCPALGLSKTTTCTADLKAFFSAKPDGCWKVTVNKEPKKVFAHLHKKAMHLFRFDVLGNADERIEELVPWSKDPIFLGYPYPLVLVDQLARVGNEERNAIRTRFQAAAGKAWSEIAEDETAINAHEILDKIQF
;
A
#
# COMPACT_ATOMS: atom_id res chain seq x y z
N MET A 1 -11.87 -18.33 -25.21
CA MET A 1 -11.14 -17.27 -25.95
C MET A 1 -10.23 -16.57 -24.96
N MET A 2 -8.94 -16.90 -24.94
CA MET A 2 -7.94 -16.06 -24.25
C MET A 2 -7.59 -14.94 -25.22
N GLY A 3 -8.30 -13.81 -25.10
CA GLY A 3 -7.94 -12.60 -25.83
C GLY A 3 -6.52 -12.20 -25.48
N ASP A 4 -5.82 -11.66 -26.47
CA ASP A 4 -4.48 -11.09 -26.38
C ASP A 4 -4.44 -10.03 -25.25
N MET A 5 -4.13 -10.48 -24.03
CA MET A 5 -3.82 -9.65 -22.89
C MET A 5 -2.36 -9.21 -23.03
N THR A 6 -2.08 -8.36 -24.03
CA THR A 6 -0.89 -7.52 -24.02
C THR A 6 -1.07 -6.51 -22.88
N LYS A 7 -0.87 -6.99 -21.65
CA LYS A 7 -0.95 -6.19 -20.43
C LYS A 7 0.08 -5.08 -20.53
N LYS A 8 -0.39 -3.84 -20.69
CA LYS A 8 0.44 -2.66 -20.46
C LYS A 8 0.72 -2.58 -18.96
N ILE A 9 1.89 -3.10 -18.55
CA ILE A 9 2.39 -2.85 -17.20
C ILE A 9 2.85 -1.41 -17.17
N LYS A 10 2.21 -0.59 -16.35
CA LYS A 10 2.69 0.75 -16.03
C LYS A 10 3.49 0.67 -14.73
N LYS A 11 4.74 1.12 -14.77
CA LYS A 11 5.65 1.16 -13.61
C LYS A 11 6.04 2.60 -13.34
N VAL A 12 6.06 2.98 -12.06
CA VAL A 12 6.63 4.24 -11.57
C VAL A 12 7.86 3.89 -10.74
N GLU A 13 9.00 4.43 -11.14
CA GLU A 13 10.29 4.18 -10.49
C GLU A 13 10.88 5.51 -10.05
N GLY A 14 11.39 5.56 -8.82
CA GLY A 14 12.02 6.75 -8.27
C GLY A 14 12.29 6.64 -6.78
N PHE A 15 12.75 7.73 -6.20
CA PHE A 15 13.10 7.84 -4.80
C PHE A 15 12.12 8.75 -4.07
N LEU A 16 11.67 8.30 -2.90
CA LEU A 16 10.97 9.16 -1.95
C LEU A 16 11.99 9.67 -0.95
N VAL A 17 12.07 10.99 -0.84
CA VAL A 17 12.93 11.68 0.11
C VAL A 17 12.03 12.44 1.06
N ALA A 18 12.10 12.09 2.34
CA ALA A 18 11.43 12.82 3.41
C ALA A 18 12.48 13.62 4.19
N THR A 19 12.24 14.92 4.33
CA THR A 19 13.10 15.82 5.09
C THR A 19 12.29 16.48 6.18
N THR A 20 12.81 16.44 7.40
CA THR A 20 12.20 17.12 8.55
C THR A 20 13.02 18.37 8.87
N GLN A 21 12.34 19.51 9.01
CA GLN A 21 12.96 20.80 9.31
C GLN A 21 12.21 21.49 10.45
N GLU A 22 12.95 22.20 11.29
CA GLU A 22 12.40 23.00 12.38
C GLU A 22 12.34 24.47 11.95
N GLU A 23 11.17 24.91 11.49
CA GLU A 23 10.88 26.32 11.22
C GLU A 23 9.62 26.71 12.00
N ASN A 24 9.81 27.14 13.25
CA ASN A 24 8.76 27.42 14.26
C ASN A 24 7.96 26.20 14.74
N ASN A 25 7.75 25.18 13.88
CA ASN A 25 7.23 23.85 14.19
C ASN A 25 7.98 22.80 13.37
N LEU A 26 8.05 21.57 13.88
CA LEU A 26 8.70 20.47 13.18
C LEU A 26 7.85 20.04 11.97
N ARG A 27 8.33 20.28 10.76
CA ARG A 27 7.60 19.96 9.51
C ARG A 27 8.32 18.89 8.73
N THR A 28 7.56 17.94 8.20
CA THR A 28 8.08 16.88 7.34
C THR A 28 7.58 17.09 5.93
N LYS A 29 8.52 17.27 5.01
CA LYS A 29 8.30 17.44 3.57
C LYS A 29 8.68 16.16 2.85
N VAL A 30 7.83 15.71 1.92
CA VAL A 30 8.07 14.52 1.11
C VAL A 30 8.14 14.88 -0.37
N VAL A 31 9.23 14.45 -1.00
CA VAL A 31 9.55 14.73 -2.40
C VAL A 31 9.80 13.42 -3.13
N PHE A 32 9.25 13.30 -4.32
CA PHE A 32 9.48 12.20 -5.25
C PHE A 32 10.47 12.60 -6.35
N HIS A 33 11.50 11.79 -6.53
CA HIS A 33 12.52 11.90 -7.57
C HIS A 33 12.38 10.73 -8.55
N PRO A 34 11.61 10.87 -9.64
CA PRO A 34 11.46 9.81 -10.63
C PRO A 34 12.78 9.51 -11.34
N VAL A 35 13.00 8.24 -11.71
CA VAL A 35 14.18 7.80 -12.49
C VAL A 35 14.23 8.49 -13.86
N SER A 36 13.07 8.83 -14.43
CA SER A 36 12.98 9.60 -15.68
C SER A 36 13.51 11.04 -15.56
N GLY A 37 13.82 11.51 -14.35
CA GLY A 37 14.26 12.86 -14.07
C GLY A 37 13.11 13.81 -13.70
N GLY A 38 13.48 14.92 -13.06
CA GLY A 38 12.57 15.88 -12.45
C GLY A 38 12.45 15.70 -10.93
N VAL A 39 11.66 16.58 -10.32
CA VAL A 39 11.39 16.57 -8.87
C VAL A 39 9.93 16.96 -8.68
N ARG A 40 9.19 16.19 -7.87
CA ARG A 40 7.81 16.48 -7.52
C ARG A 40 7.66 16.49 -6.01
N GLU A 41 7.32 17.63 -5.45
CA GLU A 41 6.84 17.68 -4.07
C GLU A 41 5.48 16.98 -3.99
N LEU A 42 5.34 16.05 -3.04
CA LEU A 42 4.07 15.36 -2.82
C LEU A 42 3.24 16.09 -1.78
N PHE A 43 3.86 16.43 -0.65
CA PHE A 43 3.22 17.18 0.42
C PHE A 43 4.24 17.71 1.43
N THR A 44 3.77 18.63 2.25
CA THR A 44 4.43 19.07 3.48
C THR A 44 3.38 19.03 4.61
N LEU A 45 3.70 18.38 5.73
CA LEU A 45 2.82 18.25 6.90
C LEU A 45 3.57 18.68 8.17
N ASN A 46 2.84 19.12 9.20
CA ASN A 46 3.42 19.19 10.53
C ASN A 46 3.64 17.76 11.03
N THR A 47 4.76 17.51 11.69
CA THR A 47 5.18 16.15 12.07
C THR A 47 4.20 15.53 13.06
N GLU A 48 3.52 16.34 13.88
CA GLU A 48 2.42 15.95 14.78
C GLU A 48 1.17 15.43 14.05
N GLU A 49 0.99 15.76 12.76
CA GLU A 49 -0.10 15.23 11.94
C GLU A 49 0.17 13.80 11.48
N ILE A 50 1.43 13.35 11.56
CA ILE A 50 1.86 11.99 11.24
C ILE A 50 1.70 11.13 12.51
N LYS A 51 0.49 10.60 12.71
CA LYS A 51 0.18 9.73 13.84
C LYS A 51 0.80 8.36 13.65
N THR A 52 1.99 8.15 14.20
CA THR A 52 2.72 6.88 14.13
C THR A 52 3.49 6.62 15.42
N ASP A 53 3.69 5.34 15.73
CA ASP A 53 4.63 4.88 16.76
C ASP A 53 6.05 4.69 16.16
N GLU A 54 6.18 4.76 14.83
CA GLU A 54 7.45 4.67 14.09
C GLU A 54 8.14 6.04 13.93
N SER A 55 9.30 6.06 13.27
CA SER A 55 9.94 7.32 12.85
C SER A 55 8.98 8.12 11.94
N PRO A 56 8.75 9.43 12.19
CA PRO A 56 7.89 10.25 11.35
C PRO A 56 8.35 10.32 9.89
N VAL A 57 9.65 10.20 9.65
CA VAL A 57 10.25 10.14 8.30
C VAL A 57 9.78 8.89 7.57
N LEU A 58 9.83 7.72 8.22
CA LEU A 58 9.37 6.46 7.64
C LEU A 58 7.87 6.51 7.35
N ALA A 59 7.06 6.93 8.33
CA ALA A 59 5.63 7.07 8.14
C ALA A 59 5.27 8.06 7.01
N ALA A 60 5.98 9.19 6.90
CA ALA A 60 5.82 10.14 5.81
C ALA A 60 6.15 9.53 4.45
N THR A 61 7.25 8.78 4.33
CA THR A 61 7.55 8.07 3.07
C THR A 61 6.50 7.01 2.73
N GLY A 62 5.93 6.34 3.73
CA GLY A 62 4.80 5.42 3.55
C GLY A 62 3.55 6.12 2.99
N ILE A 63 3.22 7.31 3.50
CA ILE A 63 2.15 8.16 2.96
C ILE A 63 2.50 8.56 1.51
N GLY A 64 3.72 9.03 1.26
CA GLY A 64 4.20 9.40 -0.08
C GLY A 64 4.07 8.26 -1.10
N ARG A 65 4.41 7.03 -0.70
CA ARG A 65 4.25 5.84 -1.55
C ARG A 65 2.79 5.61 -1.91
N ARG A 66 1.88 5.65 -0.92
CA ARG A 66 0.44 5.49 -1.16
C ARG A 66 -0.11 6.54 -2.13
N LEU A 67 0.31 7.80 -1.99
CA LEU A 67 -0.14 8.87 -2.89
C LEU A 67 0.32 8.62 -4.34
N LEU A 68 1.56 8.17 -4.55
CA LEU A 68 2.05 7.80 -5.87
C LEU A 68 1.30 6.60 -6.46
N GLU A 69 0.99 5.60 -5.65
CA GLU A 69 0.16 4.47 -6.07
C GLU A 69 -1.25 4.93 -6.45
N TRP A 70 -1.88 5.81 -5.67
CA TRP A 70 -3.21 6.34 -5.95
C TRP A 70 -3.24 7.27 -7.16
N ASP A 71 -2.16 7.97 -7.48
CA ASP A 71 -2.05 8.71 -8.73
C ASP A 71 -2.19 7.78 -9.95
N LEU A 72 -1.66 6.56 -9.89
CA LEU A 72 -1.85 5.58 -10.95
C LEU A 72 -3.30 5.14 -11.09
N LEU A 73 -4.06 5.11 -9.99
CA LEU A 73 -5.49 4.76 -10.00
C LEU A 73 -6.34 5.81 -10.72
N LYS A 74 -5.90 7.09 -10.72
CA LYS A 74 -6.60 8.19 -11.39
C LYS A 74 -6.54 8.09 -12.92
N GLU A 75 -5.59 7.33 -13.44
CA GLU A 75 -5.40 7.13 -14.88
C GLU A 75 -6.09 5.88 -15.41
N VAL A 76 -6.68 5.07 -14.53
CA VAL A 76 -7.40 3.85 -14.92
C VAL A 76 -8.79 4.22 -15.46
N ASP A 77 -9.20 3.54 -16.54
CA ASP A 77 -10.52 3.71 -17.14
C ASP A 77 -11.64 3.60 -16.09
N SER A 78 -12.64 4.47 -16.17
CA SER A 78 -13.73 4.55 -15.19
C SER A 78 -14.57 3.27 -15.06
N ASP A 79 -14.52 2.40 -16.07
CA ASP A 79 -15.28 1.14 -16.09
C ASP A 79 -14.45 -0.06 -15.60
N ALA A 80 -13.14 0.11 -15.42
CA ALA A 80 -12.27 -0.96 -14.92
C ALA A 80 -12.39 -1.09 -13.40
N LEU A 81 -12.44 -2.34 -12.91
CA LEU A 81 -12.30 -2.63 -11.49
C LEU A 81 -10.83 -2.58 -11.11
N VAL A 82 -10.48 -1.69 -10.19
CA VAL A 82 -9.16 -1.68 -9.56
C VAL A 82 -9.20 -2.48 -8.28
N VAL A 83 -8.17 -3.31 -8.07
CA VAL A 83 -7.86 -3.90 -6.77
C VAL A 83 -6.48 -3.40 -6.35
N TRP A 84 -6.40 -2.83 -5.15
CA TRP A 84 -5.20 -2.28 -4.56
C TRP A 84 -4.85 -3.03 -3.27
N ASP A 85 -3.57 -3.33 -3.04
CA ASP A 85 -3.12 -4.07 -1.84
C ASP A 85 -2.90 -3.10 -0.67
N GLY A 86 -3.95 -2.89 0.12
CA GLY A 86 -3.95 -2.02 1.28
C GLY A 86 -5.35 -1.51 1.67
N SER A 87 -5.42 -0.52 2.56
CA SER A 87 -6.67 0.13 2.98
C SER A 87 -6.85 1.54 2.42
N PHE A 88 -8.04 1.91 1.91
CA PHE A 88 -8.35 3.30 1.51
C PHE A 88 -8.69 4.20 2.72
N THR A 89 -8.08 3.91 3.87
CA THR A 89 -8.22 4.74 5.07
C THR A 89 -7.21 5.87 4.98
N ALA A 90 -7.68 7.08 4.66
CA ALA A 90 -6.86 8.28 4.76
C ALA A 90 -6.58 8.64 6.23
N GLN A 91 -5.31 8.92 6.54
CA GLN A 91 -4.87 9.36 7.86
C GLN A 91 -4.53 10.85 7.88
N THR A 92 -4.30 11.43 6.69
CA THR A 92 -3.86 12.81 6.49
C THR A 92 -4.74 13.54 5.47
N VAL A 93 -4.67 14.87 5.47
CA VAL A 93 -5.42 15.71 4.49
C VAL A 93 -5.02 15.40 3.04
N PRO A 94 -3.73 15.27 2.68
CA PRO A 94 -3.34 14.91 1.31
C PRO A 94 -3.92 13.57 0.85
N GLU A 95 -3.98 12.58 1.73
CA GLU A 95 -4.61 11.29 1.42
C GLU A 95 -6.11 11.43 1.18
N ALA A 96 -6.80 12.17 2.05
CA ALA A 96 -8.23 12.40 1.89
C ALA A 96 -8.55 13.11 0.56
N GLN A 97 -7.73 14.09 0.16
CA GLN A 97 -7.85 14.77 -1.13
C GLN A 97 -7.59 13.81 -2.30
N ALA A 98 -6.50 13.04 -2.25
CA ALA A 98 -6.15 12.10 -3.32
C ALA A 98 -7.23 11.02 -3.54
N LEU A 99 -7.88 10.53 -2.48
CA LEU A 99 -8.98 9.57 -2.58
C LEU A 99 -10.20 10.14 -3.33
N GLN A 100 -10.52 11.42 -3.15
CA GLN A 100 -11.67 12.07 -3.81
C GLN A 100 -11.47 12.20 -5.34
N GLU A 101 -10.22 12.17 -5.79
CA GLU A 101 -9.87 12.26 -7.21
C GLU A 101 -9.98 10.90 -7.93
N ILE A 102 -10.00 9.78 -7.20
CA ILE A 102 -10.18 8.45 -7.81
C ILE A 102 -11.61 8.31 -8.32
N LYS A 103 -11.77 8.09 -9.64
CA LYS A 103 -13.08 7.98 -10.31
C LYS A 103 -13.46 6.56 -10.70
N CYS A 104 -12.50 5.63 -10.75
CA CYS A 104 -12.77 4.24 -11.06
C CYS A 104 -13.33 3.49 -9.83
N PRO A 105 -14.16 2.44 -10.03
CA PRO A 105 -14.51 1.50 -8.99
C PRO A 105 -13.25 0.82 -8.45
N ALA A 106 -12.96 0.99 -7.16
CA ALA A 106 -11.75 0.46 -6.55
C ALA A 106 -12.02 -0.29 -5.25
N LEU A 107 -11.22 -1.35 -5.04
CA LEU A 107 -11.22 -2.21 -3.86
C LEU A 107 -9.85 -2.14 -3.19
N GLY A 108 -9.78 -1.57 -1.99
CA GLY A 108 -8.61 -1.65 -1.12
C GLY A 108 -8.66 -2.96 -0.34
N LEU A 109 -7.84 -3.93 -0.74
CA LEU A 109 -7.77 -5.25 -0.11
C LEU A 109 -6.75 -5.24 1.03
N SER A 110 -7.23 -5.41 2.26
CA SER A 110 -6.39 -5.62 3.43
C SER A 110 -6.48 -7.07 3.92
N LYS A 111 -5.32 -7.67 4.20
CA LYS A 111 -5.23 -8.98 4.86
C LYS A 111 -5.70 -8.80 6.31
N THR A 112 -6.79 -9.46 6.69
CA THR A 112 -7.27 -9.42 8.08
C THR A 112 -7.05 -10.75 8.77
N THR A 113 -6.35 -10.73 9.89
CA THR A 113 -6.28 -11.84 10.86
C THR A 113 -7.24 -11.61 12.03
N THR A 114 -7.55 -10.35 12.35
CA THR A 114 -8.40 -9.96 13.48
C THR A 114 -9.80 -9.57 13.03
N CYS A 115 -10.69 -10.51 13.27
CA CYS A 115 -12.13 -10.39 13.10
C CYS A 115 -12.74 -9.63 14.32
N THR A 116 -13.55 -8.60 14.08
CA THR A 116 -14.31 -7.94 15.17
C THR A 116 -15.27 -8.94 15.83
N ALA A 117 -15.68 -8.70 17.08
CA ALA A 117 -16.55 -9.64 17.81
C ALA A 117 -17.82 -10.02 17.03
N ASP A 118 -18.43 -9.05 16.33
CA ASP A 118 -19.65 -9.26 15.53
C ASP A 118 -19.40 -10.16 14.31
N LEU A 119 -18.22 -10.03 13.70
CA LEU A 119 -17.81 -10.86 12.58
C LEU A 119 -17.43 -12.29 13.03
N LYS A 120 -16.97 -12.47 14.28
CA LYS A 120 -16.59 -13.80 14.81
C LYS A 120 -17.79 -14.74 14.84
N ALA A 121 -18.97 -14.25 15.22
CA ALA A 121 -20.19 -15.04 15.24
C ALA A 121 -20.59 -15.50 13.83
N PHE A 122 -20.54 -14.59 12.85
CA PHE A 122 -20.84 -14.91 11.45
C PHE A 122 -19.83 -15.93 10.88
N PHE A 123 -18.53 -15.80 11.19
CA PHE A 123 -17.52 -16.74 10.70
C PHE A 123 -17.51 -18.07 11.44
N SER A 124 -17.98 -18.11 12.68
CA SER A 124 -18.16 -19.37 13.40
C SER A 124 -19.20 -20.28 12.73
N ALA A 125 -20.18 -19.69 12.02
CA ALA A 125 -21.14 -20.44 11.22
C ALA A 125 -20.53 -21.07 9.96
N LYS A 126 -19.30 -20.69 9.58
CA LYS A 126 -18.55 -21.17 8.40
C LYS A 126 -19.46 -21.40 7.17
N PRO A 127 -20.03 -20.34 6.58
CA PRO A 127 -20.82 -20.49 5.37
C PRO A 127 -19.96 -21.19 4.31
N ASP A 128 -20.51 -22.23 3.68
CA ASP A 128 -19.79 -22.97 2.64
C ASP A 128 -19.62 -22.11 1.38
N GLY A 129 -18.57 -22.38 0.61
CA GLY A 129 -18.30 -21.67 -0.64
C GLY A 129 -17.62 -20.31 -0.46
N CYS A 130 -17.91 -19.39 -1.37
CA CYS A 130 -17.42 -18.02 -1.36
C CYS A 130 -18.56 -17.08 -0.97
N TRP A 131 -18.27 -16.07 -0.17
CA TRP A 131 -19.30 -15.17 0.36
C TRP A 131 -18.72 -13.80 0.68
N LYS A 132 -19.61 -12.80 0.81
CA LYS A 132 -19.27 -11.45 1.26
C LYS A 132 -20.31 -10.91 2.26
N VAL A 133 -19.86 -10.05 3.17
CA VAL A 133 -20.71 -9.37 4.15
C VAL A 133 -20.31 -7.90 4.25
N THR A 134 -21.30 -7.01 4.17
CA THR A 134 -21.08 -5.56 4.33
C THR A 134 -21.27 -5.18 5.78
N VAL A 135 -20.26 -4.52 6.38
CA VAL A 135 -20.26 -4.18 7.81
C VAL A 135 -20.55 -2.69 8.03
N ASN A 136 -19.94 -1.81 7.22
CA ASN A 136 -20.19 -0.37 7.26
C ASN A 136 -20.66 0.11 5.89
N LYS A 137 -21.54 1.12 5.90
CA LYS A 137 -22.01 1.77 4.67
C LYS A 137 -21.14 2.95 4.26
N GLU A 138 -20.53 3.68 5.20
CA GLU A 138 -19.70 4.86 4.90
C GLU A 138 -18.54 5.01 5.92
N PRO A 139 -17.25 4.95 5.50
CA PRO A 139 -16.81 4.38 4.23
C PRO A 139 -17.23 2.92 4.14
N LYS A 140 -17.64 2.49 2.93
CA LYS A 140 -18.20 1.16 2.72
C LYS A 140 -17.11 0.10 2.92
N LYS A 141 -17.35 -0.81 3.87
CA LYS A 141 -16.43 -1.91 4.21
C LYS A 141 -17.11 -3.25 4.02
N VAL A 142 -16.47 -4.10 3.23
CA VAL A 142 -16.96 -5.45 2.91
C VAL A 142 -15.92 -6.47 3.35
N PHE A 143 -16.35 -7.53 4.00
CA PHE A 143 -15.50 -8.69 4.26
C PHE A 143 -15.88 -9.80 3.30
N ALA A 144 -14.91 -10.43 2.65
CA ALA A 144 -15.20 -11.53 1.75
C ALA A 144 -14.23 -12.71 1.92
N HIS A 145 -14.80 -13.88 1.71
CA HIS A 145 -14.09 -15.14 1.62
C HIS A 145 -14.17 -15.60 0.17
N LEU A 146 -13.04 -15.49 -0.53
CA LEU A 146 -12.99 -15.66 -1.98
C LEU A 146 -12.70 -17.11 -2.40
N HIS A 147 -12.47 -18.01 -1.45
CA HIS A 147 -12.23 -19.42 -1.75
C HIS A 147 -12.56 -20.33 -0.57
N LYS A 148 -13.44 -21.32 -0.76
CA LYS A 148 -13.94 -22.23 0.30
C LYS A 148 -12.91 -22.88 1.24
N LYS A 149 -11.68 -23.12 0.75
CA LYS A 149 -10.58 -23.70 1.56
C LYS A 149 -9.58 -22.68 2.11
N ALA A 150 -9.76 -21.38 1.80
CA ALA A 150 -8.89 -20.34 2.32
C ALA A 150 -9.10 -20.17 3.83
N MET A 151 -8.01 -20.00 4.57
CA MET A 151 -8.09 -19.65 5.99
C MET A 151 -8.29 -18.16 6.20
N HIS A 152 -7.89 -17.36 5.22
CA HIS A 152 -7.89 -15.92 5.32
C HIS A 152 -9.26 -15.32 4.97
N LEU A 153 -9.56 -14.27 5.70
CA LEU A 153 -10.62 -13.34 5.39
C LEU A 153 -10.00 -12.04 4.90
N PHE A 154 -10.59 -11.46 3.87
CA PHE A 154 -10.15 -10.19 3.34
C PHE A 154 -11.15 -9.10 3.68
N ARG A 155 -10.63 -7.96 4.14
CA ARG A 155 -11.38 -6.71 4.24
C ARG A 155 -11.16 -5.91 2.97
N PHE A 156 -12.25 -5.41 2.43
CA PHE A 156 -12.31 -4.51 1.30
C PHE A 156 -12.81 -3.15 1.76
N ASP A 157 -11.99 -2.13 1.59
CA ASP A 157 -12.44 -0.75 1.57
C ASP A 157 -12.93 -0.44 0.15
N VAL A 158 -14.16 0.05 0.01
CA VAL A 158 -14.84 0.15 -1.28
C VAL A 158 -14.95 1.62 -1.70
N LEU A 159 -14.52 1.92 -2.93
CA LEU A 159 -14.78 3.19 -3.61
C LEU A 159 -15.74 2.97 -4.79
N GLY A 160 -16.69 3.88 -4.97
CA GLY A 160 -17.74 3.75 -5.98
C GLY A 160 -18.65 2.54 -5.73
N ASN A 161 -19.00 1.81 -6.78
CA ASN A 161 -19.84 0.60 -6.74
C ASN A 161 -19.02 -0.70 -6.81
N ALA A 162 -17.74 -0.67 -6.42
CA ALA A 162 -16.83 -1.79 -6.62
C ALA A 162 -17.20 -3.06 -5.81
N ASP A 163 -18.03 -2.95 -4.77
CA ASP A 163 -18.47 -4.11 -3.98
C ASP A 163 -19.38 -5.07 -4.76
N GLU A 164 -20.11 -4.57 -5.75
CA GLU A 164 -20.95 -5.39 -6.64
C GLU A 164 -20.08 -6.35 -7.45
N ARG A 165 -18.80 -6.01 -7.64
CA ARG A 165 -17.86 -6.71 -8.50
C ARG A 165 -16.84 -7.59 -7.75
N ILE A 166 -16.93 -7.68 -6.42
CA ILE A 166 -16.01 -8.52 -5.61
C ILE A 166 -15.99 -9.99 -6.08
N GLU A 167 -17.10 -10.51 -6.60
CA GLU A 167 -17.20 -11.89 -7.08
C GLU A 167 -16.33 -12.14 -8.33
N GLU A 168 -15.99 -11.10 -9.09
CA GLU A 168 -15.05 -11.17 -10.22
C GLU A 168 -13.64 -11.59 -9.77
N LEU A 169 -13.33 -11.49 -8.47
CA LEU A 169 -12.03 -11.89 -7.91
C LEU A 169 -11.93 -13.40 -7.67
N VAL A 170 -13.05 -14.12 -7.52
CA VAL A 170 -13.06 -15.56 -7.19
C VAL A 170 -12.26 -16.42 -8.18
N PRO A 171 -12.36 -16.23 -9.52
CA PRO A 171 -11.54 -16.97 -10.48
C PRO A 171 -10.03 -16.73 -10.30
N TRP A 172 -9.64 -15.54 -9.83
CA TRP A 172 -8.24 -15.14 -9.61
C TRP A 172 -7.69 -15.57 -8.25
N SER A 173 -8.54 -16.04 -7.34
CA SER A 173 -8.21 -16.41 -5.96
C SER A 173 -7.98 -17.92 -5.75
N LYS A 174 -7.60 -18.65 -6.81
CA LYS A 174 -7.44 -20.12 -6.80
C LYS A 174 -5.99 -20.61 -6.71
N ASP A 175 -5.03 -19.69 -6.59
CA ASP A 175 -3.61 -20.05 -6.49
C ASP A 175 -3.37 -20.91 -5.23
N PRO A 176 -2.79 -22.12 -5.37
CA PRO A 176 -2.52 -23.00 -4.22
C PRO A 176 -1.48 -22.42 -3.25
N ILE A 177 -0.60 -21.52 -3.68
CA ILE A 177 0.41 -20.87 -2.83
C ILE A 177 -0.26 -19.89 -1.88
N PHE A 178 -1.26 -19.14 -2.34
CA PHE A 178 -1.99 -18.18 -1.52
C PHE A 178 -3.50 -18.22 -1.80
N LEU A 179 -4.13 -19.26 -1.28
CA LEU A 179 -5.52 -19.54 -1.55
C LEU A 179 -6.46 -18.44 -1.01
N GLY A 180 -7.38 -17.99 -1.86
CA GLY A 180 -8.29 -16.87 -1.54
C GLY A 180 -7.74 -15.49 -1.93
N TYR A 181 -6.43 -15.33 -2.11
CA TYR A 181 -5.83 -14.04 -2.48
C TYR A 181 -5.74 -13.89 -4.02
N PRO A 182 -6.18 -12.78 -4.61
CA PRO A 182 -6.14 -12.60 -6.06
C PRO A 182 -4.72 -12.64 -6.63
N TYR A 183 -4.43 -13.60 -7.52
CA TYR A 183 -3.11 -13.80 -8.12
C TYR A 183 -2.52 -12.55 -8.80
N PRO A 184 -3.30 -11.67 -9.48
CA PRO A 184 -2.74 -10.44 -10.04
C PRO A 184 -2.05 -9.54 -9.00
N LEU A 185 -2.50 -9.54 -7.74
CA LEU A 185 -1.84 -8.78 -6.68
C LEU A 185 -0.50 -9.40 -6.29
N VAL A 186 -0.39 -10.74 -6.29
CA VAL A 186 0.89 -11.44 -6.07
C VAL A 186 1.89 -11.05 -7.16
N LEU A 187 1.44 -11.02 -8.42
CA LEU A 187 2.29 -10.60 -9.54
C LEU A 187 2.75 -9.15 -9.41
N VAL A 188 1.86 -8.23 -9.05
CA VAL A 188 2.21 -6.82 -8.88
C VAL A 188 3.18 -6.62 -7.70
N ASP A 189 2.97 -7.31 -6.57
CA ASP A 189 3.90 -7.31 -5.44
C ASP A 189 5.29 -7.80 -5.86
N GLN A 190 5.37 -8.90 -6.61
CA GLN A 190 6.64 -9.43 -7.12
C GLN A 190 7.35 -8.44 -8.07
N LEU A 191 6.61 -7.75 -8.93
CA LEU A 191 7.16 -6.78 -9.88
C LEU A 191 7.59 -5.46 -9.23
N ALA A 192 6.91 -5.06 -8.14
CA ALA A 192 7.21 -3.83 -7.40
C ALA A 192 8.29 -4.02 -6.33
N ARG A 193 8.58 -5.27 -5.93
CA ARG A 193 9.54 -5.57 -4.87
C ARG A 193 10.96 -5.17 -5.27
N VAL A 194 11.55 -4.28 -4.48
CA VAL A 194 12.97 -3.91 -4.58
C VAL A 194 13.81 -5.02 -3.98
N GLY A 195 14.69 -5.62 -4.79
CA GLY A 195 15.57 -6.71 -4.36
C GLY A 195 16.72 -6.22 -3.47
N ASN A 196 17.31 -7.13 -2.68
CA ASN A 196 18.48 -6.79 -1.84
C ASN A 196 19.68 -6.31 -2.68
N GLU A 197 19.90 -6.92 -3.84
CA GLU A 197 20.97 -6.52 -4.77
C GLU A 197 20.74 -5.10 -5.32
N GLU A 198 19.51 -4.80 -5.73
CA GLU A 198 19.09 -3.48 -6.19
C GLU A 198 19.26 -2.42 -5.09
N ARG A 199 18.75 -2.72 -3.89
CA ARG A 199 18.91 -1.85 -2.71
C ARG A 199 20.38 -1.56 -2.43
N ASN A 200 21.23 -2.58 -2.43
CA ASN A 200 22.66 -2.42 -2.17
C ASN A 200 23.35 -1.61 -3.28
N ALA A 201 23.04 -1.88 -4.55
CA ALA A 201 23.61 -1.13 -5.67
C ALA A 201 23.22 0.36 -5.62
N ILE A 202 21.96 0.66 -5.30
CA ILE A 202 21.45 2.01 -5.11
C ILE A 202 22.17 2.68 -3.93
N ARG A 203 22.25 2.00 -2.78
CA ARG A 203 22.95 2.51 -1.59
C ARG A 203 24.40 2.87 -1.90
N THR A 204 25.13 2.01 -2.62
CA THR A 204 26.51 2.29 -3.05
C THR A 204 26.61 3.50 -3.96
N ARG A 205 25.64 3.71 -4.86
CA ARG A 205 25.60 4.92 -5.70
C ARG A 205 25.37 6.18 -4.88
N PHE A 206 24.43 6.14 -3.93
CA PHE A 206 24.20 7.25 -2.99
C PHE A 206 25.43 7.55 -2.14
N GLN A 207 26.09 6.52 -1.62
CA GLN A 207 27.38 6.63 -0.91
C GLN A 207 28.44 7.35 -1.75
N ALA A 208 28.63 6.90 -2.99
CA ALA A 208 29.61 7.49 -3.89
C ALA A 208 29.27 8.96 -4.23
N ALA A 209 27.98 9.27 -4.43
CA ALA A 209 27.52 10.62 -4.75
C ALA A 209 27.61 11.58 -3.55
N ALA A 210 27.26 11.12 -2.35
CA ALA A 210 27.32 11.92 -1.13
C ALA A 210 28.76 12.14 -0.65
N GLY A 211 29.69 11.25 -1.00
CA GLY A 211 31.10 11.37 -0.66
C GLY A 211 31.30 11.49 0.85
N LYS A 212 31.93 12.59 1.30
CA LYS A 212 32.17 12.82 2.73
C LYS A 212 30.90 13.06 3.53
N ALA A 213 29.83 13.58 2.91
CA ALA A 213 28.55 13.78 3.61
C ALA A 213 27.85 12.46 3.95
N TRP A 214 28.29 11.33 3.36
CA TRP A 214 27.72 10.03 3.71
C TRP A 214 27.92 9.67 5.17
N SER A 215 29.03 10.10 5.81
CA SER A 215 29.26 9.78 7.23
C SER A 215 28.19 10.37 8.15
N GLU A 216 27.59 11.51 7.78
CA GLU A 216 26.51 12.14 8.53
C GLU A 216 25.19 11.36 8.38
N ILE A 217 24.95 10.77 7.20
CA ILE A 217 23.73 9.99 6.89
C ILE A 217 23.84 8.54 7.40
N ALA A 218 25.05 7.99 7.41
CA ALA A 218 25.30 6.60 7.77
C ALA A 218 24.91 6.28 9.22
N GLU A 219 25.08 7.24 10.13
CA GLU A 219 24.70 7.09 11.54
C GLU A 219 23.18 6.91 11.68
N ASP A 220 22.39 7.76 11.02
CA ASP A 220 20.92 7.67 11.00
C ASP A 220 20.44 6.37 10.31
N GLU A 221 21.08 5.96 9.22
CA GLU A 221 20.77 4.70 8.54
C GLU A 221 20.98 3.49 9.47
N THR A 222 22.08 3.49 10.25
CA THR A 222 22.35 2.42 11.22
C THR A 222 21.39 2.43 12.41
N ALA A 223 20.96 3.60 12.86
CA ALA A 223 19.97 3.74 13.93
C ALA A 223 18.60 3.15 13.53
N ILE A 224 18.15 3.39 12.30
CA ILE A 224 16.93 2.78 11.75
C ILE A 224 17.04 1.25 11.71
N ASN A 225 18.20 0.73 11.30
CA ASN A 225 18.45 -0.71 11.22
C ASN A 225 18.43 -1.40 12.60
N ALA A 226 18.82 -0.70 13.67
CA ALA A 226 18.76 -1.23 15.03
C ALA A 226 17.32 -1.54 15.48
N HIS A 227 16.33 -0.74 15.07
CA HIS A 227 14.92 -1.03 15.34
C HIS A 227 14.44 -2.32 14.64
N GLU A 228 14.84 -2.55 13.38
CA GLU A 228 14.54 -3.80 12.67
C GLU A 228 15.19 -5.04 13.34
N ILE A 229 16.34 -4.87 13.98
CA ILE A 229 17.02 -5.94 14.73
C ILE A 229 16.29 -6.21 16.04
N LEU A 230 15.86 -5.18 16.75
CA LEU A 230 15.12 -5.32 18.02
C LEU A 230 13.72 -5.91 17.82
N ASP A 231 13.03 -5.55 16.73
CA ASP A 231 11.72 -6.13 16.37
C ASP A 231 11.80 -7.63 16.04
N LYS A 232 12.96 -8.12 15.57
CA LYS A 232 13.22 -9.55 15.35
C LYS A 232 13.54 -10.32 16.64
N ILE A 233 13.80 -9.63 17.75
CA ILE A 233 14.19 -10.22 19.03
C ILE A 233 13.01 -10.29 20.03
N GLN A 234 11.85 -9.71 19.71
CA GLN A 234 10.66 -9.87 20.56
C GLN A 234 10.05 -11.28 20.42
N PHE A 235 10.02 -11.99 21.56
CA PHE A 235 9.46 -13.33 21.76
C PHE A 235 7.93 -13.33 21.79
#